data_AF-A0A7S1HJQ2-F1
#
_entry.id   AF-A0A7S1HJQ2-F1
#
_cell.length_a   1.000
_cell.length_b   1.000
_cell.length_c   1.000
_cell.angle_alpha   90.00
_cell.angle_beta   90.00
_cell.angle_gamma   90.00
#
_symmetry.space_group_name_H-M   'P 1'
#
loop_
_entity.id
_entity.type
_entity.pdbx_description
1 polymer ?
#
loop_
_entity_poly.entity_id
_entity_poly.type
_entity_poly.pdbx_seq_one_letter_code
_entity_poly.pdbx_strand_id
1 'polypeptide(L)'
;AVMLRGLRQLGAAPAQLGYVVPDRAVHGYGLTPAIVDLALAQRPDLLVTVDNGIASVAGVAHARAQGLKVLVTDHHLPALVDGEVVLPPADAIVNPNQPGCGFESKALAGVGVAFYVLLGLRAELRSRGALPEPEPRLDGLLDLVALGT
;
A
#
# COMPACT_ATOMS: atom_id res chain seq x y z
N ALA A 1 -8.64 -6.11 -0.44
CA ALA A 1 -8.87 -7.39 -1.14
C ALA A 1 -7.88 -7.64 -2.29
N VAL A 2 -7.77 -6.72 -3.27
CA VAL A 2 -6.85 -6.84 -4.42
C VAL A 2 -5.41 -7.13 -3.98
N MET A 3 -4.84 -6.32 -3.08
CA MET A 3 -3.48 -6.51 -2.56
C MET A 3 -3.24 -7.93 -2.01
N LEU A 4 -4.08 -8.38 -1.07
CA LEU A 4 -3.94 -9.71 -0.45
C LEU A 4 -4.05 -10.86 -1.46
N ARG A 5 -5.05 -10.81 -2.35
CA ARG A 5 -5.27 -11.86 -3.36
C ARG A 5 -4.13 -11.87 -4.38
N GLY A 6 -3.68 -10.70 -4.82
CA GLY A 6 -2.55 -10.57 -5.74
C GLY A 6 -1.25 -11.08 -5.15
N LEU A 7 -0.90 -10.68 -3.92
CA LEU A 7 0.30 -11.19 -3.23
C LEU A 7 0.26 -12.72 -3.08
N ARG A 8 -0.90 -13.28 -2.72
CA ARG A 8 -1.09 -14.74 -2.64
C ARG A 8 -0.91 -15.41 -4.01
N GLN A 9 -1.49 -14.86 -5.07
CA GLN A 9 -1.30 -15.35 -6.43
C GLN A 9 0.17 -15.30 -6.85
N LEU A 10 0.92 -14.29 -6.40
CA LEU A 10 2.35 -14.13 -6.66
C LEU A 10 3.26 -14.94 -5.71
N GLY A 11 2.71 -15.86 -4.91
CA GLY A 11 3.47 -16.83 -4.13
C GLY A 11 3.63 -16.51 -2.64
N ALA A 12 3.06 -15.43 -2.13
CA ALA A 12 3.05 -15.18 -0.68
C ALA A 12 2.22 -16.23 0.05
N ALA A 13 2.77 -16.85 1.10
CA ALA A 13 2.06 -17.85 1.87
C ALA A 13 0.92 -17.20 2.68
N PRO A 14 -0.25 -17.82 2.83
CA PRO A 14 -1.37 -17.25 3.57
C PRO A 14 -1.02 -16.83 5.01
N ALA A 15 -0.11 -17.56 5.68
CA ALA A 15 0.34 -17.23 7.03
C ALA A 15 1.21 -15.96 7.11
N GLN A 16 1.74 -15.47 5.98
CA GLN A 16 2.53 -14.23 5.89
C GLN A 16 1.65 -13.01 5.57
N LEU A 17 0.36 -13.22 5.32
CA LEU A 17 -0.56 -12.17 4.90
C LEU A 17 -1.54 -11.85 6.03
N GLY A 18 -1.41 -10.63 6.54
CA GLY A 18 -2.33 -10.04 7.51
C GLY A 18 -3.03 -8.82 6.92
N TYR A 19 -4.13 -8.39 7.55
CA TYR A 19 -4.75 -7.12 7.24
C TYR A 19 -5.36 -6.48 8.49
N VAL A 20 -5.50 -5.16 8.43
CA VAL A 20 -6.23 -4.37 9.41
C VAL A 20 -7.16 -3.46 8.62
N VAL A 21 -8.45 -3.51 8.93
CA VAL A 21 -9.43 -2.51 8.49
C VAL A 21 -9.77 -1.68 9.72
N PRO A 22 -9.36 -0.40 9.77
CA PRO A 22 -9.60 0.43 10.95
C PRO A 22 -11.07 0.83 11.05
N ASP A 23 -11.56 0.95 12.28
CA ASP A 23 -12.80 1.67 12.56
C ASP A 23 -12.53 3.18 12.50
N ARG A 24 -13.15 3.88 11.55
CA ARG A 24 -12.94 5.32 11.34
C ARG A 24 -13.42 6.16 12.52
N ALA A 25 -14.47 5.75 13.22
CA ALA A 25 -15.00 6.49 14.36
C ALA A 25 -14.07 6.41 15.57
N VAL A 26 -13.36 5.29 15.71
CA VAL A 26 -12.43 5.06 16.84
C VAL A 26 -11.02 5.54 16.52
N HIS A 27 -10.53 5.27 15.32
CA HIS A 27 -9.10 5.41 15.00
C HIS A 27 -8.77 6.63 14.11
N GLY A 28 -9.79 7.34 13.64
CA GLY A 28 -9.64 8.44 12.69
C GLY A 28 -9.43 7.98 11.25
N TYR A 29 -8.99 8.91 10.40
CA TYR A 29 -8.73 8.66 8.98
C TYR A 29 -7.23 8.56 8.68
N GLY A 30 -6.88 7.70 7.72
CA GLY A 30 -5.49 7.41 7.35
C GLY A 30 -4.78 6.51 8.38
N LEU A 31 -3.49 6.28 8.16
CA LEU A 31 -2.67 5.52 9.10
C LEU A 31 -2.35 6.37 10.33
N THR A 32 -2.88 6.00 11.49
CA THR A 32 -2.57 6.64 12.78
C THR A 32 -1.70 5.72 13.64
N PRO A 33 -0.99 6.24 14.66
CA PRO A 33 -0.24 5.39 15.60
C PRO A 33 -1.09 4.27 16.21
N ALA A 34 -2.35 4.55 16.56
CA ALA A 34 -3.27 3.53 17.07
C ALA A 34 -3.54 2.39 16.07
N ILE A 35 -3.66 2.70 14.76
CA ILE A 35 -3.85 1.67 13.73
C ILE A 35 -2.57 0.86 13.53
N VAL A 36 -1.41 1.50 13.62
CA VAL A 36 -0.12 0.81 13.61
C VAL A 36 -0.02 -0.16 14.79
N ASP A 37 -0.45 0.25 15.99
CA ASP A 37 -0.45 -0.63 17.18
C ASP A 37 -1.34 -1.87 16.97
N LEU A 38 -2.48 -1.72 16.29
CA LEU A 38 -3.31 -2.87 15.89
C LEU A 38 -2.57 -3.80 14.93
N ALA A 39 -1.82 -3.25 13.97
CA ALA A 39 -1.04 -4.04 13.03
C ALA A 39 0.14 -4.75 13.71
N LEU A 40 0.78 -4.12 14.70
CA LEU A 40 1.91 -4.69 15.45
C LEU A 40 1.55 -5.96 16.21
N ALA A 41 0.29 -6.13 16.62
CA ALA A 41 -0.19 -7.38 17.22
C ALA A 41 0.03 -8.60 16.31
N GLN A 42 0.11 -8.40 14.99
CA GLN A 42 0.37 -9.44 13.99
C GLN A 42 1.88 -9.65 13.74
N ARG A 43 2.75 -8.80 14.32
CA ARG A 43 4.23 -8.80 14.15
C ARG A 43 4.69 -8.80 12.68
N PRO A 44 4.24 -7.84 11.84
CA PRO A 44 4.64 -7.78 10.45
C PRO A 44 6.07 -7.24 10.27
N ASP A 45 6.79 -7.75 9.27
CA ASP A 45 8.06 -7.14 8.81
C ASP A 45 7.84 -5.92 7.91
N LEU A 46 6.69 -5.89 7.21
CA LEU A 46 6.30 -4.86 6.24
C LEU A 46 4.84 -4.45 6.46
N LEU A 47 4.62 -3.15 6.65
CA LEU A 47 3.32 -2.52 6.60
C LEU A 47 3.08 -1.95 5.20
N VAL A 48 1.99 -2.35 4.56
CA VAL A 48 1.55 -1.80 3.27
C VAL A 48 0.24 -1.06 3.47
N THR A 49 0.22 0.25 3.26
CA THR A 49 -1.05 0.99 3.22
C THR A 49 -1.69 0.82 1.85
N VAL A 50 -3.02 0.82 1.80
CA VAL A 50 -3.82 0.80 0.57
C VAL A 50 -4.85 1.92 0.67
N ASP A 51 -4.89 2.79 -0.33
CA ASP A 51 -5.84 3.90 -0.42
C ASP A 51 -5.71 4.94 0.72
N ASN A 52 -4.55 4.97 1.37
CA ASN A 52 -4.21 5.96 2.39
C ASN A 52 -2.70 6.00 2.62
N GLY A 53 -2.24 6.95 3.44
CA GLY A 53 -0.89 6.98 3.98
C GLY A 53 -0.05 8.17 3.54
N ILE A 54 -0.32 8.81 2.40
CA ILE A 54 0.52 9.91 1.88
C ILE A 54 0.54 11.15 2.78
N ALA A 55 -0.50 11.35 3.59
CA ALA A 55 -0.57 12.42 4.57
C ALA A 55 -0.33 11.92 6.01
N SER A 56 -0.08 10.62 6.20
CA SER A 56 -0.02 9.96 7.51
C SER A 56 1.36 10.03 8.15
N VAL A 57 1.93 11.23 8.30
CA VAL A 57 3.30 11.44 8.79
C VAL A 57 3.53 10.79 10.15
N ALA A 58 2.64 11.03 11.12
CA ALA A 58 2.78 10.50 12.48
C ALA A 58 2.64 8.97 12.53
N GLY A 59 1.67 8.40 11.79
CA GLY A 59 1.48 6.95 11.75
C GLY A 59 2.66 6.24 11.12
N VAL A 60 3.16 6.73 9.99
CA VAL A 60 4.33 6.13 9.33
C VAL A 60 5.60 6.28 10.19
N ALA A 61 5.81 7.46 10.81
CA ALA A 61 6.94 7.66 11.72
C ALA A 61 6.89 6.70 12.91
N HIS A 62 5.70 6.47 13.50
CA HIS A 62 5.53 5.50 14.57
C HIS A 62 5.84 4.07 14.12
N ALA A 63 5.30 3.63 12.98
CA ALA A 63 5.60 2.30 12.43
C ALA A 63 7.12 2.10 12.22
N ARG A 64 7.80 3.09 11.66
CA ARG A 64 9.26 3.08 11.47
C ARG A 64 10.02 3.02 12.78
N ALA A 65 9.58 3.76 13.80
CA ALA A 65 10.18 3.74 15.14
C ALA A 65 10.04 2.36 15.82
N GLN A 66 9.01 1.59 15.45
CA GLN A 66 8.81 0.21 15.90
C GLN A 66 9.57 -0.84 15.04
N GLY A 67 10.39 -0.38 14.10
CA GLY A 67 11.25 -1.24 13.27
C GLY A 67 10.58 -1.81 12.01
N LEU A 68 9.36 -1.37 11.67
CA LEU A 68 8.65 -1.86 10.48
C LEU A 68 9.19 -1.17 9.22
N LYS A 69 9.27 -1.94 8.14
CA LYS A 69 9.30 -1.33 6.80
C LYS A 69 7.90 -0.84 6.45
N VAL A 70 7.80 0.30 5.77
CA VAL A 70 6.53 0.90 5.38
C VAL A 70 6.52 1.20 3.90
N LEU A 71 5.56 0.60 3.19
CA LEU A 71 5.20 0.94 1.81
C LEU A 71 3.86 1.68 1.82
N VAL A 72 3.85 2.91 1.34
CA VAL A 72 2.61 3.67 1.13
C VAL A 72 2.11 3.43 -0.29
N THR A 73 0.88 2.92 -0.44
CA THR A 73 0.17 2.90 -1.74
C THR A 73 -1.10 3.72 -1.62
N ASP A 74 -1.14 4.86 -2.30
CA ASP A 74 -2.16 5.87 -2.10
C ASP A 74 -2.39 6.68 -3.37
N HIS A 75 -3.44 7.48 -3.40
CA HIS A 75 -3.76 8.41 -4.46
C HIS A 75 -4.20 9.79 -3.97
N HIS A 76 -4.32 10.00 -2.67
CA HIS A 76 -4.68 11.30 -2.10
C HIS A 76 -3.57 12.34 -2.30
N LEU A 77 -3.90 13.60 -2.03
CA LEU A 77 -2.91 14.68 -1.99
C LEU A 77 -2.02 14.55 -0.73
N PRO A 78 -0.72 14.89 -0.83
CA PRO A 78 0.17 14.91 0.32
C PRO A 78 -0.25 15.99 1.32
N ALA A 79 0.23 15.86 2.56
CA ALA A 79 0.00 16.87 3.58
C ALA A 79 0.71 18.19 3.23
N LEU A 80 0.11 19.31 3.62
CA LEU A 80 0.73 20.62 3.59
C LEU A 80 0.96 21.11 5.03
N VAL A 81 2.18 21.55 5.32
CA VAL A 81 2.54 22.22 6.59
C VAL A 81 3.14 23.56 6.22
N ASP A 82 2.51 24.65 6.68
CA ASP A 82 2.90 26.02 6.36
C ASP A 82 3.02 26.31 4.84
N GLY A 83 2.20 25.64 4.04
CA GLY A 83 2.18 25.76 2.58
C GLY A 83 3.15 24.84 1.84
N GLU A 84 4.01 24.13 2.55
CA GLU A 84 5.00 23.22 1.98
C GLU A 84 4.54 21.76 2.02
N VAL A 85 4.90 20.99 0.99
CA VAL A 85 4.55 19.56 0.92
C VAL A 85 5.39 18.76 1.92
N VAL A 86 4.71 18.00 2.79
CA VAL A 86 5.35 17.08 3.73
C VAL A 86 4.93 15.66 3.41
N LEU A 87 5.92 14.79 3.19
CA LEU A 87 5.73 13.36 2.95
C LEU A 87 6.04 12.56 4.22
N PRO A 88 5.34 11.43 4.45
CA PRO A 88 5.64 10.52 5.54
C PRO A 88 7.01 9.86 5.33
N PRO A 89 7.72 9.49 6.41
CA PRO A 89 9.03 8.85 6.32
C PRO A 89 8.94 7.36 5.98
N ALA A 90 8.23 7.01 4.90
CA ALA A 90 8.07 5.64 4.43
C ALA A 90 9.33 5.15 3.69
N ASP A 91 9.55 3.83 3.64
CA ASP A 91 10.62 3.24 2.82
C ASP A 91 10.35 3.43 1.32
N ALA A 92 9.08 3.41 0.93
CA ALA A 92 8.65 3.68 -0.42
C ALA A 92 7.24 4.29 -0.42
N ILE A 93 7.00 5.18 -1.38
CA ILE A 93 5.69 5.78 -1.65
C ILE A 93 5.36 5.56 -3.12
N VAL A 94 4.20 4.99 -3.37
CA VAL A 94 3.60 4.87 -4.70
C VAL A 94 2.31 5.66 -4.69
N ASN A 95 2.36 6.88 -5.20
CA ASN A 95 1.19 7.75 -5.34
C ASN A 95 1.31 8.63 -6.60
N PRO A 96 0.32 8.66 -7.51
CA PRO A 96 0.35 9.52 -8.70
C PRO A 96 0.43 11.02 -8.36
N ASN A 97 0.00 11.43 -7.17
CA ASN A 97 -0.03 12.80 -6.69
C ASN A 97 1.16 13.18 -5.79
N GLN A 98 2.16 12.29 -5.61
CA GLN A 98 3.40 12.67 -4.91
C GLN A 98 4.24 13.65 -5.77
N PRO A 99 4.99 14.57 -5.16
CA PRO A 99 5.84 15.52 -5.87
C PRO A 99 6.76 14.85 -6.91
N GLY A 100 6.84 15.44 -8.10
CA GLY A 100 7.70 14.96 -9.19
C GLY A 100 7.22 13.70 -9.91
N CYS A 101 6.07 13.13 -9.53
CA CYS A 101 5.53 11.95 -10.22
C CYS A 101 5.01 12.31 -11.61
N GLY A 102 5.62 11.73 -12.65
CA GLY A 102 5.24 11.94 -14.05
C GLY A 102 4.06 11.07 -14.54
N PHE A 103 3.43 10.28 -13.67
CA PHE A 103 2.33 9.40 -14.08
C PHE A 103 1.16 10.22 -14.63
N GLU A 104 0.68 9.86 -15.83
CA GLU A 104 -0.24 10.69 -16.61
C GLU A 104 -1.60 10.89 -15.93
N SER A 105 -2.18 9.83 -15.37
CA SER A 105 -3.49 9.90 -14.72
C SER A 105 -3.36 10.23 -13.24
N LYS A 106 -3.71 11.46 -12.87
CA LYS A 106 -3.81 11.91 -11.46
C LYS A 106 -5.10 11.48 -10.76
N ALA A 107 -6.00 10.84 -11.50
CA ALA A 107 -7.33 10.42 -11.05
C ALA A 107 -7.41 8.92 -10.70
N LEU A 108 -6.30 8.20 -10.71
CA LEU A 108 -6.28 6.78 -10.35
C LEU A 108 -6.72 6.58 -8.90
N ALA A 109 -7.69 5.70 -8.64
CA ALA A 109 -8.10 5.33 -7.28
C ALA A 109 -7.04 4.45 -6.58
N GLY A 110 -7.04 4.39 -5.25
CA GLY A 110 -6.06 3.59 -4.50
C GLY A 110 -6.07 2.10 -4.85
N VAL A 111 -7.22 1.53 -5.24
CA VAL A 111 -7.27 0.14 -5.74
C VAL A 111 -6.48 -0.04 -7.04
N GLY A 112 -6.50 0.97 -7.92
CA GLY A 112 -5.73 1.00 -9.15
C GLY A 112 -4.24 1.08 -8.84
N VAL A 113 -3.85 1.95 -7.91
CA VAL A 113 -2.45 2.04 -7.45
C VAL A 113 -1.97 0.70 -6.90
N ALA A 114 -2.74 0.05 -6.03
CA ALA A 114 -2.43 -1.28 -5.51
C ALA A 114 -2.29 -2.32 -6.63
N PHE A 115 -3.15 -2.28 -7.65
CA PHE A 115 -3.07 -3.16 -8.80
C PHE A 115 -1.79 -2.94 -9.63
N TYR A 116 -1.41 -1.69 -9.90
CA TYR A 116 -0.16 -1.37 -10.60
C TYR A 116 1.07 -1.82 -9.81
N VAL A 117 1.07 -1.70 -8.47
CA VAL A 117 2.13 -2.26 -7.62
C VAL A 117 2.24 -3.78 -7.79
N LEU A 118 1.11 -4.50 -7.82
CA LEU A 118 1.11 -5.95 -8.07
C LEU A 118 1.63 -6.31 -9.48
N LEU A 119 1.31 -5.52 -10.49
CA LEU A 119 1.86 -5.71 -11.84
C LEU A 119 3.38 -5.49 -11.87
N GLY A 120 3.88 -4.46 -11.19
CA GLY A 120 5.30 -4.20 -11.03
C GLY A 120 6.01 -5.34 -10.28
N LEU A 121 5.42 -5.81 -9.18
CA LEU A 121 5.94 -6.96 -8.43
C LEU A 121 5.98 -8.23 -9.28
N ARG A 122 4.92 -8.51 -10.04
CA ARG A 122 4.89 -9.65 -10.98
C ARG A 122 6.02 -9.56 -12.00
N ALA A 123 6.22 -8.39 -12.62
CA ALA A 123 7.29 -8.19 -13.59
C ALA A 123 8.67 -8.44 -12.97
N GLU A 124 8.88 -7.97 -11.73
CA GLU A 124 10.15 -8.17 -11.01
C GLU A 124 10.35 -9.63 -10.58
N LEU A 125 9.31 -10.33 -10.12
CA LEU A 125 9.43 -11.76 -9.84
C LEU A 125 9.74 -12.55 -11.11
N ARG A 126 9.23 -12.12 -12.29
CA ARG A 126 9.60 -12.71 -13.58
C ARG A 126 11.07 -12.50 -13.91
N SER A 127 11.57 -11.27 -13.76
CA SER A 127 12.97 -10.95 -14.03
C SER A 127 13.93 -11.78 -13.16
N ARG A 128 13.51 -12.10 -11.94
CA ARG A 128 14.25 -12.93 -10.97
C ARG A 128 14.06 -14.44 -11.13
N GLY A 129 13.18 -14.90 -12.02
CA GLY A 129 12.83 -16.32 -12.13
C GLY A 129 12.15 -16.88 -10.87
N ALA A 130 11.43 -16.04 -10.13
CA ALA A 130 10.79 -16.35 -8.85
C ALA A 130 9.25 -16.38 -8.91
N LEU A 131 8.66 -16.31 -10.11
CA LEU A 131 7.22 -16.48 -10.28
C LEU A 131 6.81 -17.95 -10.06
N PRO A 132 5.67 -18.20 -9.41
CA PRO A 132 5.07 -19.53 -9.39
C PRO A 132 4.75 -20.03 -10.81
N GLU A 133 4.75 -21.35 -10.99
CA GLU A 133 4.33 -22.01 -12.23
C GLU A 133 2.96 -22.71 -12.04
N PRO A 134 2.00 -22.56 -12.98
CA PRO A 134 2.06 -21.68 -14.15
C PRO A 134 2.03 -20.20 -13.75
N GLU A 135 2.59 -19.34 -14.60
CA GLU A 135 2.68 -17.91 -14.30
C GLU A 135 1.31 -17.30 -13.92
N PRO A 136 1.19 -16.68 -12.72
CA PRO A 136 -0.04 -16.06 -12.25
C PRO A 136 -0.57 -14.97 -13.17
N ARG A 137 -1.87 -15.09 -13.47
CA ARG A 137 -2.65 -14.12 -14.22
C ARG A 137 -3.47 -13.26 -13.26
N LEU A 138 -3.13 -11.97 -13.19
CA LEU A 138 -3.81 -11.02 -12.29
C LEU A 138 -5.08 -10.39 -12.88
N ASP A 139 -5.43 -10.68 -14.13
CA ASP A 139 -6.64 -10.15 -14.78
C ASP A 139 -7.93 -10.57 -14.07
N GLY A 140 -7.94 -11.70 -13.37
CA GLY A 140 -9.06 -12.10 -12.50
C GLY A 140 -9.29 -11.18 -11.28
N LEU A 141 -8.42 -10.18 -11.06
CA LEU A 141 -8.63 -9.15 -10.04
C LEU A 141 -9.31 -7.89 -10.61
N LEU A 142 -9.45 -7.77 -11.94
CA LEU A 142 -9.95 -6.55 -12.58
C LEU A 142 -11.38 -6.19 -12.17
N ASP A 143 -12.24 -7.17 -11.84
CA ASP A 143 -13.58 -6.88 -11.33
C ASP A 143 -13.54 -6.10 -10.01
N LEU A 144 -12.59 -6.45 -9.12
CA LEU A 144 -12.40 -5.72 -7.86
C LEU A 144 -11.73 -4.36 -8.08
N VAL A 145 -10.86 -4.26 -9.08
CA VAL A 145 -10.25 -2.98 -9.46
C VAL A 145 -11.32 -2.03 -10.02
N ALA A 146 -12.16 -2.52 -10.92
CA ALA A 146 -13.28 -1.77 -11.49
C ALA A 146 -14.28 -1.33 -10.43
N LEU A 147 -14.59 -2.18 -9.44
CA LEU A 147 -15.48 -1.83 -8.34
C LEU A 147 -14.95 -0.70 -7.45
N GLY A 148 -13.63 -0.63 -7.25
CA GLY A 148 -13.00 0.38 -6.39
C GLY A 148 -12.46 1.61 -7.13
N THR A 149 -12.65 1.69 -8.45
CA THR A 149 -12.28 2.86 -9.27
C THR A 149 -13.45 3.82 -9.35
#